data_AF-A0A8S3UCH8-F1
#
_entry.id   AF-A0A8S3UCH8-F1
#
_cell.length_a   1.000
_cell.length_b   1.000
_cell.length_c   1.000
_cell.angle_alpha   90.00
_cell.angle_beta   90.00
_cell.angle_gamma   90.00
#
_symmetry.space_group_name_H-M   'P 1'
#
loop_
_entity.id
_entity.type
_entity.pdbx_description
1 polymer ?
#
loop_
_entity_poly.entity_id
_entity_poly.type
_entity_poly.pdbx_seq_one_letter_code
_entity_poly.pdbx_strand_id
1 'polypeptide(L)'
;MATKRRFASLEDEDRENLLENVDSKNTKRQTKTAINGFREYLTEKSLSLDFESYDDAQLDDVLSKFYMEMRNKNGEMYKKTTMQSYRQGLQRHLSKTRDIDILKGDNFKKSQKAYQCMTKELKRLGLAAVEHYPAIADADIEKMYMFFCKDLESPKCSSTKVFVDIMIHFGRRGRENLATLTRQDFAVQPDPEGTLYIYKTHDELTKNHQTDSEKSSDGRMYEIKGSDRCPVRSFVKYIRRLNPKCNKLFQQPKLTAKDGIHYDNIPLGHNKLGIYMNEISKAANLSREYTNHSCRATTVHILDEAQIPSRHIMSVTGHKSEASLKTYSGELKVEIMERFNQLEAKFKVAITTKTGRTDTQCSNTDGYTDVINTEISSASVESDTDRTSADVWTTDLHTEKAAKRKRELEDRTNPEITTSVQAEFDLTRMENTKYWPKETQNERKQVKKVTALIIKKKSFEEKAEQSSKQNTASEDRMKVRAMCEVESKDLDECSVVHLLPDTVPSDSSFNILAAEKAMHSTKAGST
;
A
#
# COMPACT_ATOMS: atom_id res chain seq x y z
N MET A 1 -37.53 -6.90 -50.65
CA MET A 1 -36.48 -7.08 -49.63
C MET A 1 -35.73 -5.77 -49.49
N ALA A 2 -35.68 -5.17 -48.30
CA ALA A 2 -34.88 -3.96 -48.09
C ALA A 2 -33.39 -4.34 -48.27
N THR A 3 -32.73 -3.73 -49.25
CA THR A 3 -31.28 -3.87 -49.46
C THR A 3 -30.55 -3.41 -48.22
N LYS A 4 -30.04 -4.37 -47.43
CA LYS A 4 -29.20 -4.11 -46.26
C LYS A 4 -27.97 -3.35 -46.73
N ARG A 5 -27.86 -2.07 -46.38
CA ARG A 5 -26.67 -1.26 -46.70
C ARG A 5 -25.48 -1.80 -45.92
N ARG A 6 -24.33 -1.91 -46.60
CA ARG A 6 -23.08 -2.47 -46.04
C ARG A 6 -22.51 -1.62 -44.90
N PHE A 7 -22.65 -0.30 -44.97
CA PHE A 7 -22.03 0.64 -44.04
C PHE A 7 -23.10 1.31 -43.17
N ALA A 8 -22.84 1.36 -41.87
CA ALA A 8 -23.68 2.08 -40.92
C ALA A 8 -23.44 3.59 -41.03
N SER A 9 -24.51 4.38 -40.89
CA SER A 9 -24.42 5.81 -40.61
C SER A 9 -24.53 5.95 -39.09
N LEU A 10 -23.50 6.53 -38.47
CA LEU A 10 -23.52 6.88 -37.05
C LEU A 10 -23.92 8.35 -36.96
N GLU A 11 -24.91 8.65 -36.13
CA GLU A 11 -25.26 10.02 -35.79
C GLU A 11 -24.06 10.71 -35.10
N ASP A 12 -23.94 12.02 -35.24
CA ASP A 12 -22.78 12.74 -34.69
C ASP A 12 -22.70 12.60 -33.15
N GLU A 13 -23.83 12.47 -32.46
CA GLU A 13 -23.89 12.18 -31.03
C GLU A 13 -23.31 10.79 -30.70
N ASP A 14 -23.58 9.77 -31.50
CA ASP A 14 -23.00 8.42 -31.31
C ASP A 14 -21.49 8.43 -31.58
N ARG A 15 -21.04 9.20 -32.58
CA ARG A 15 -19.62 9.37 -32.88
C ARG A 15 -18.90 10.08 -31.74
N GLU A 16 -19.49 11.14 -31.21
CA GLU A 16 -18.93 11.88 -30.07
C GLU A 16 -18.90 11.00 -28.82
N ASN A 17 -19.98 10.26 -28.53
CA ASN A 17 -20.02 9.29 -27.44
C ASN A 17 -18.92 8.21 -27.57
N LEU A 18 -18.63 7.72 -28.77
CA LEU A 18 -17.54 6.77 -29.02
C LEU A 18 -16.17 7.40 -28.74
N LEU A 19 -15.95 8.62 -29.21
CA LEU A 19 -14.70 9.37 -28.99
C LEU A 19 -14.49 9.73 -27.52
N GLU A 20 -15.56 10.12 -26.82
CA GLU A 20 -15.51 10.42 -25.40
C GLU A 20 -15.20 9.18 -24.55
N ASN A 21 -15.61 7.99 -24.99
CA ASN A 21 -15.39 6.74 -24.27
C ASN A 21 -13.99 6.12 -24.49
N VAL A 22 -13.14 6.75 -25.31
CA VAL A 22 -11.72 6.38 -25.44
C VAL A 22 -11.01 6.46 -24.08
N ASP A 23 -11.28 7.52 -23.33
CA ASP A 23 -10.72 7.68 -21.99
C ASP A 23 -11.54 6.93 -20.94
N SER A 24 -10.85 6.09 -20.16
CA SER A 24 -11.48 5.39 -19.04
C SER A 24 -12.08 6.38 -18.01
N LYS A 25 -13.16 5.98 -17.32
CA LYS A 25 -13.77 6.78 -16.22
C LYS A 25 -12.74 7.23 -15.18
N ASN A 26 -11.75 6.37 -14.88
CA ASN A 26 -10.67 6.71 -13.95
C ASN A 26 -9.72 7.77 -14.52
N THR A 27 -9.41 7.71 -15.82
CA THR A 27 -8.60 8.72 -16.53
C THR A 27 -9.30 10.07 -16.49
N LYS A 28 -10.60 10.12 -16.82
CA LYS A 28 -11.43 11.34 -16.73
C LYS A 28 -11.43 11.93 -15.32
N ARG A 29 -11.62 11.08 -14.29
CA ARG A 29 -11.57 11.53 -12.88
C ARG A 29 -10.20 12.09 -12.51
N GLN A 30 -9.12 11.42 -12.92
CA GLN A 30 -7.76 11.88 -12.66
C GLN A 30 -7.48 13.24 -13.33
N THR A 31 -7.91 13.41 -14.59
CA THR A 31 -7.82 14.69 -15.32
C THR A 31 -8.51 15.80 -14.52
N LYS A 32 -9.75 15.56 -14.06
CA LYS A 32 -10.48 16.51 -13.23
C LYS A 32 -9.77 16.83 -11.92
N THR A 33 -9.19 15.84 -11.25
CA THR A 33 -8.38 16.05 -10.04
C THR A 33 -7.16 16.95 -10.32
N ALA A 34 -6.49 16.74 -11.45
CA ALA A 34 -5.33 17.56 -11.82
C ALA A 34 -5.71 19.02 -12.10
N ILE A 35 -6.78 19.24 -12.87
CA ILE A 35 -7.33 20.57 -13.17
C ILE A 35 -7.73 21.28 -11.87
N ASN A 36 -8.49 20.61 -11.01
CA ASN A 36 -8.95 21.20 -9.76
C ASN A 36 -7.79 21.57 -8.85
N GLY A 37 -6.81 20.69 -8.66
CA GLY A 37 -5.66 21.01 -7.81
C GLY A 37 -4.77 22.11 -8.39
N PHE A 38 -4.70 22.25 -9.72
CA PHE A 38 -4.02 23.39 -10.33
C PHE A 38 -4.82 24.69 -10.12
N ARG A 39 -6.15 24.69 -10.27
CA ARG A 39 -6.99 25.86 -9.98
C ARG A 39 -6.98 26.25 -8.49
N GLU A 40 -6.94 25.28 -7.58
CA GLU A 40 -6.73 25.53 -6.15
C GLU A 40 -5.40 26.26 -5.91
N TYR A 41 -4.32 25.80 -6.54
CA TYR A 41 -3.02 26.49 -6.49
C TYR A 41 -3.07 27.91 -7.06
N LEU A 42 -3.70 28.11 -8.23
CA LEU A 42 -3.84 29.44 -8.83
C LEU A 42 -4.63 30.37 -7.92
N THR A 43 -5.67 29.87 -7.25
CA THR A 43 -6.47 30.62 -6.27
C THR A 43 -5.58 31.08 -5.11
N GLU A 44 -4.77 30.18 -4.54
CA GLU A 44 -3.86 30.49 -3.44
C GLU A 44 -2.78 31.51 -3.83
N LYS A 45 -2.30 31.45 -5.08
CA LYS A 45 -1.33 32.42 -5.63
C LYS A 45 -1.95 33.70 -6.16
N SER A 46 -3.27 33.89 -6.00
CA SER A 46 -4.01 35.04 -6.51
C SER A 46 -3.80 35.26 -8.03
N LEU A 47 -3.73 34.16 -8.78
CA LEU A 47 -3.64 34.13 -10.24
C LEU A 47 -5.01 33.82 -10.86
N SER A 48 -5.19 34.15 -12.15
CA SER A 48 -6.43 33.82 -12.86
C SER A 48 -6.64 32.30 -12.93
N LEU A 49 -7.86 31.85 -12.71
CA LEU A 49 -8.22 30.42 -12.74
C LEU A 49 -8.39 29.88 -14.16
N ASP A 50 -8.55 30.77 -15.13
CA ASP A 50 -8.68 30.48 -16.56
C ASP A 50 -7.28 30.34 -17.17
N PHE A 51 -6.54 29.32 -16.73
CA PHE A 51 -5.19 29.06 -17.25
C PHE A 51 -5.22 28.59 -18.71
N GLU A 52 -6.40 28.26 -19.23
CA GLU A 52 -6.65 27.98 -20.63
C GLU A 52 -6.44 29.22 -21.52
N SER A 53 -6.54 30.45 -20.99
CA SER A 53 -6.28 31.68 -21.75
C SER A 53 -4.87 32.26 -21.58
N TYR A 54 -4.01 31.64 -20.76
CA TYR A 54 -2.62 32.07 -20.59
C TYR A 54 -1.82 31.94 -21.89
N ASP A 55 -0.93 32.87 -22.17
CA ASP A 55 0.09 32.63 -23.19
C ASP A 55 1.04 31.50 -22.75
N ASP A 56 1.76 30.91 -23.71
CA ASP A 56 2.61 29.75 -23.45
C ASP A 56 3.74 30.05 -22.44
N ALA A 57 4.32 31.25 -22.49
CA ALA A 57 5.41 31.64 -21.60
C ALA A 57 4.93 31.87 -20.16
N GLN A 58 3.75 32.48 -20.01
CA GLN A 58 3.06 32.62 -18.73
C GLN A 58 2.71 31.25 -18.16
N LEU A 59 2.12 30.37 -18.97
CA LEU A 59 1.74 29.04 -18.54
C LEU A 59 2.97 28.20 -18.13
N ASP A 60 4.08 28.28 -18.88
CA ASP A 60 5.33 27.59 -18.55
C ASP A 60 5.91 28.06 -17.21
N ASP A 61 5.91 29.37 -16.95
CA ASP A 61 6.39 29.94 -15.69
C ASP A 61 5.55 29.50 -14.49
N VAL A 62 4.22 29.53 -14.64
CA VAL A 62 3.29 29.14 -13.58
C VAL A 62 3.34 27.63 -13.31
N LEU A 63 3.39 26.79 -14.35
CA LEU A 63 3.55 25.34 -14.21
C LEU A 63 4.88 24.97 -13.54
N SER A 64 5.95 25.71 -13.86
CA SER A 64 7.26 25.55 -13.21
C SER A 64 7.15 25.74 -11.69
N LYS A 65 6.53 26.83 -11.25
CA LYS A 65 6.30 27.11 -9.82
C LYS A 65 5.39 26.06 -9.18
N PHE A 66 4.30 25.70 -9.86
CA PHE A 66 3.37 24.68 -9.38
C PHE A 66 4.06 23.34 -9.08
N TYR A 67 4.91 22.83 -9.97
CA TYR A 67 5.59 21.55 -9.73
C TYR A 67 6.57 21.60 -8.54
N MET A 68 7.17 22.76 -8.25
CA MET A 68 8.07 22.93 -7.11
C MET A 68 7.33 23.14 -5.79
N GLU A 69 6.18 23.80 -5.85
CA GLU A 69 5.44 24.26 -4.69
C GLU A 69 4.31 23.31 -4.26
N MET A 70 3.87 22.37 -5.11
CA MET A 70 2.74 21.51 -4.78
C MET A 70 2.95 20.68 -3.50
N ARG A 71 1.95 20.72 -2.61
CA ARG A 71 1.89 19.97 -1.36
C ARG A 71 0.51 19.35 -1.19
N ASN A 72 0.41 18.30 -0.37
CA ASN A 72 -0.89 17.76 0.03
C ASN A 72 -1.59 18.72 1.02
N LYS A 73 -2.84 18.38 1.39
CA LYS A 73 -3.64 19.20 2.34
C LYS A 73 -3.02 19.33 3.74
N ASN A 74 -2.07 18.46 4.08
CA ASN A 74 -1.33 18.51 5.34
C ASN A 74 -0.03 19.31 5.22
N GLY A 75 0.28 19.89 4.05
CA GLY A 75 1.52 20.62 3.78
C GLY A 75 2.71 19.75 3.40
N GLU A 76 2.53 18.43 3.24
CA GLU A 76 3.62 17.49 2.96
C GLU A 76 3.90 17.36 1.45
N MET A 77 5.12 16.94 1.12
CA MET A 77 5.52 16.65 -0.25
C MET A 77 4.73 15.46 -0.83
N TYR A 78 4.30 15.59 -2.09
CA TYR A 78 3.70 14.47 -2.81
C TYR A 78 4.75 13.43 -3.24
N LYS A 79 4.31 12.16 -3.34
CA LYS A 79 5.10 11.12 -4.04
C LYS A 79 5.30 11.48 -5.51
N LYS A 80 6.40 11.01 -6.10
CA LYS A 80 6.73 11.22 -7.53
C LYS A 80 5.58 10.81 -8.46
N THR A 81 4.91 9.71 -8.15
CA THR A 81 3.78 9.16 -8.93
C THR A 81 2.56 10.07 -8.94
N THR A 82 2.31 10.77 -7.82
CA THR A 82 1.23 11.77 -7.72
C THR A 82 1.55 12.99 -8.57
N MET A 83 2.77 13.54 -8.47
CA MET A 83 3.20 14.65 -9.30
C MET A 83 3.15 14.31 -10.80
N GLN A 84 3.57 13.10 -11.18
CA GLN A 84 3.41 12.60 -12.56
C GLN A 84 1.93 12.53 -12.98
N SER A 85 1.04 12.12 -12.08
CA SER A 85 -0.40 12.08 -12.36
C SER A 85 -0.96 13.47 -12.63
N TYR A 86 -0.62 14.49 -11.82
CA TYR A 86 -0.99 15.88 -12.07
C TYR A 86 -0.51 16.36 -13.44
N ARG A 87 0.79 16.16 -13.74
CA ARG A 87 1.36 16.55 -15.03
C ARG A 87 0.64 15.92 -16.23
N GLN A 88 0.33 14.62 -16.16
CA GLN A 88 -0.38 13.92 -17.22
C GLN A 88 -1.85 14.34 -17.33
N GLY A 89 -2.51 14.65 -16.21
CA GLY A 89 -3.88 15.16 -16.21
C GLY A 89 -3.97 16.55 -16.85
N LEU A 90 -3.04 17.44 -16.53
CA LEU A 90 -2.95 18.76 -17.13
C LEU A 90 -2.63 18.69 -18.63
N GLN A 91 -1.68 17.82 -19.03
CA GLN A 91 -1.40 17.58 -20.45
C GLN A 91 -2.66 17.19 -21.23
N ARG A 92 -3.42 16.19 -20.74
CA ARG A 92 -4.64 15.74 -21.43
C ARG A 92 -5.67 16.85 -21.58
N HIS A 93 -5.83 17.68 -20.54
CA HIS A 93 -6.75 18.81 -20.58
C HIS A 93 -6.31 19.85 -21.60
N LEU A 94 -5.04 20.27 -21.54
CA LEU A 94 -4.49 21.31 -22.42
C LEU A 94 -4.39 20.87 -23.88
N SER A 95 -4.13 19.59 -24.18
CA SER A 95 -4.27 19.09 -25.55
C SER A 95 -5.70 19.20 -26.06
N LYS A 96 -6.70 18.89 -25.23
CA LYS A 96 -8.11 18.97 -25.63
C LYS A 96 -8.59 20.41 -25.80
N THR A 97 -8.16 21.33 -24.95
CA THR A 97 -8.69 22.71 -24.93
C THR A 97 -7.89 23.70 -25.76
N ARG A 98 -6.58 23.47 -25.94
CA ARG A 98 -5.67 24.40 -26.60
C ARG A 98 -4.78 23.78 -27.68
N ASP A 99 -4.84 22.46 -27.87
CA ASP A 99 -3.95 21.71 -28.79
C ASP A 99 -2.45 21.92 -28.52
N ILE A 100 -2.06 22.00 -27.24
CA ILE A 100 -0.65 22.17 -26.82
C ILE A 100 -0.09 20.92 -26.13
N ASP A 101 1.23 20.73 -26.28
CA ASP A 101 2.01 19.72 -25.56
C ASP A 101 2.95 20.39 -24.54
N ILE A 102 2.64 20.23 -23.25
CA ILE A 102 3.47 20.69 -22.12
C ILE A 102 4.52 19.65 -21.70
N LEU A 103 4.49 18.45 -22.30
CA LEU A 103 5.47 17.40 -22.07
C LEU A 103 6.63 17.46 -23.05
N LYS A 104 6.38 17.93 -24.27
CA LYS A 104 7.33 17.98 -25.39
C LYS A 104 7.27 19.35 -26.07
N GLY A 105 8.42 19.82 -26.56
CA GLY A 105 8.52 21.09 -27.30
C GLY A 105 9.30 22.17 -26.55
N ASP A 106 9.61 23.24 -27.28
CA ASP A 106 10.51 24.30 -26.80
C ASP A 106 9.83 25.35 -25.92
N ASN A 107 8.50 25.49 -26.00
CA ASN A 107 7.75 26.52 -25.29
C ASN A 107 7.64 26.28 -23.78
N PHE A 108 7.86 25.04 -23.32
CA PHE A 108 7.64 24.62 -21.93
C PHE A 108 8.93 24.22 -21.19
N LYS A 109 10.06 24.84 -21.52
CA LYS A 109 11.38 24.46 -20.98
C LYS A 109 11.50 24.67 -19.47
N LYS A 110 10.91 25.73 -18.90
CA LYS A 110 11.03 26.00 -17.46
C LYS A 110 10.29 24.94 -16.66
N SER A 111 9.04 24.68 -16.98
CA SER A 111 8.21 23.68 -16.31
C SER A 111 8.75 22.26 -16.46
N GLN A 112 9.28 21.92 -17.64
CA GLN A 112 9.96 20.64 -17.87
C GLN A 112 11.19 20.50 -16.95
N LYS A 113 12.04 21.53 -16.86
CA LYS A 113 13.23 21.53 -16.00
C LYS A 113 12.83 21.46 -14.52
N ALA A 114 11.84 22.24 -14.09
CA ALA A 114 11.32 22.23 -12.73
C ALA A 114 10.79 20.85 -12.33
N TYR A 115 9.99 20.22 -13.20
CA TYR A 115 9.51 18.85 -12.98
C TYR A 115 10.68 17.87 -12.83
N GLN A 116 11.69 17.94 -13.71
CA GLN A 116 12.88 17.08 -13.61
C GLN A 116 13.63 17.28 -12.30
N CYS A 117 13.91 18.53 -11.91
CA CYS A 117 14.54 18.86 -10.62
C CYS A 117 13.75 18.27 -9.45
N MET A 118 12.44 18.48 -9.43
CA MET A 118 11.58 17.96 -8.36
C MET A 118 11.53 16.42 -8.36
N THR A 119 11.53 15.75 -9.50
CA THR A 119 11.61 14.28 -9.50
C THR A 119 12.92 13.74 -8.92
N LYS A 120 14.04 14.45 -9.11
CA LYS A 120 15.33 14.10 -8.49
C LYS A 120 15.29 14.34 -6.98
N GLU A 121 14.72 15.45 -6.56
CA GLU A 121 14.57 15.78 -5.13
C GLU A 121 13.67 14.77 -4.41
N LEU A 122 12.50 14.45 -4.99
CA LEU A 122 11.62 13.42 -4.44
C LEU A 122 12.32 12.05 -4.36
N LYS A 123 13.25 11.74 -5.27
CA LYS A 123 14.06 10.53 -5.16
C LYS A 123 15.06 10.62 -4.01
N ARG A 124 15.75 11.76 -3.84
CA ARG A 124 16.67 12.03 -2.73
C ARG A 124 15.98 11.89 -1.37
N LEU A 125 14.72 12.32 -1.29
CA LEU A 125 13.89 12.24 -0.08
C LEU A 125 13.22 10.86 0.13
N GLY A 126 13.46 9.88 -0.75
CA GLY A 126 12.83 8.55 -0.67
C GLY A 126 11.36 8.50 -1.13
N LEU A 127 10.78 9.61 -1.60
CA LEU A 127 9.39 9.75 -2.07
C LEU A 127 9.18 9.33 -3.53
N ALA A 128 10.21 8.76 -4.17
CA ALA A 128 10.12 8.20 -5.52
C ALA A 128 9.88 6.68 -5.55
N ALA A 129 10.03 5.99 -4.42
CA ALA A 129 9.81 4.55 -4.35
C ALA A 129 8.32 4.22 -4.58
N VAL A 130 8.07 3.18 -5.38
CA VAL A 130 6.73 2.64 -5.58
C VAL A 130 6.59 1.43 -4.68
N GLU A 131 5.63 1.49 -3.76
CA GLU A 131 5.27 0.35 -2.93
C GLU A 131 4.44 -0.62 -3.76
N HIS A 132 4.96 -1.83 -3.93
CA HIS A 132 4.26 -2.90 -4.63
C HIS A 132 3.56 -3.82 -3.64
N TYR A 133 2.41 -4.36 -4.06
CA TYR A 133 1.67 -5.28 -3.21
C TYR A 133 2.45 -6.60 -3.10
N PRO A 134 2.74 -7.08 -1.88
CA PRO A 134 3.50 -8.30 -1.70
C PRO A 134 2.69 -9.51 -2.16
N ALA A 135 3.39 -10.56 -2.60
CA ALA A 135 2.81 -11.89 -2.72
C ALA A 135 2.34 -12.38 -1.35
N ILE A 136 1.28 -13.19 -1.35
CA ILE A 136 0.82 -13.94 -0.18
C ILE A 136 1.89 -14.96 0.17
N ALA A 137 2.39 -14.93 1.41
CA ALA A 137 3.39 -15.88 1.89
C ALA A 137 2.82 -17.31 1.94
N ASP A 138 3.66 -18.33 1.72
CA ASP A 138 3.23 -19.73 1.69
C ASP A 138 2.49 -20.18 2.95
N ALA A 139 3.00 -19.78 4.13
CA ALA A 139 2.34 -20.05 5.40
C ALA A 139 0.94 -19.42 5.50
N ASP A 140 0.73 -18.27 4.87
CA ASP A 140 -0.58 -17.62 4.81
C ASP A 140 -1.49 -18.24 3.75
N ILE A 141 -0.95 -18.76 2.64
CA ILE A 141 -1.70 -19.55 1.67
C ILE A 141 -2.29 -20.79 2.36
N GLU A 142 -1.48 -21.50 3.13
CA GLU A 142 -1.90 -22.67 3.90
C GLU A 142 -3.03 -22.33 4.87
N LYS A 143 -2.82 -21.31 5.73
CA LYS A 143 -3.83 -20.83 6.68
C LYS A 143 -5.12 -20.39 5.99
N MET A 144 -5.02 -19.69 4.86
CA MET A 144 -6.16 -19.21 4.10
C MET A 144 -6.99 -20.38 3.55
N TYR A 145 -6.36 -21.39 2.95
CA TYR A 145 -7.09 -22.56 2.45
C TYR A 145 -7.65 -23.43 3.58
N MET A 146 -6.94 -23.55 4.71
CA MET A 146 -7.50 -24.18 5.92
C MET A 146 -8.76 -23.45 6.39
N PHE A 147 -8.72 -22.11 6.44
CA PHE A 147 -9.88 -21.29 6.80
C PHE A 147 -11.07 -21.54 5.86
N PHE A 148 -10.85 -21.61 4.55
CA PHE A 148 -11.93 -21.94 3.60
C PHE A 148 -12.49 -23.34 3.77
N CYS A 149 -11.64 -24.32 4.11
CA CYS A 149 -12.03 -25.71 4.28
C CYS A 149 -12.71 -26.00 5.63
N LYS A 150 -12.63 -25.09 6.62
CA LYS A 150 -13.30 -25.27 7.93
C LYS A 150 -14.83 -25.31 7.81
N ASP A 151 -15.39 -24.57 6.86
CA ASP A 151 -16.84 -24.51 6.62
C ASP A 151 -17.12 -24.49 5.12
N LEU A 152 -16.97 -25.67 4.49
CA LEU A 152 -17.22 -25.88 3.06
C LEU A 152 -18.71 -25.78 2.68
N GLU A 153 -19.60 -25.68 3.66
CA GLU A 153 -21.04 -25.51 3.45
C GLU A 153 -21.47 -24.04 3.50
N SER A 154 -20.72 -23.19 4.20
CA SER A 154 -20.92 -21.75 4.20
C SER A 154 -20.88 -21.15 2.79
N PRO A 155 -21.96 -20.46 2.37
CA PRO A 155 -21.96 -19.71 1.11
C PRO A 155 -20.88 -18.63 1.08
N LYS A 156 -20.57 -18.03 2.24
CA LYS A 156 -19.52 -17.02 2.32
C LYS A 156 -18.15 -17.64 2.03
N CYS A 157 -17.78 -18.72 2.74
CA CYS A 157 -16.51 -19.42 2.55
C CYS A 157 -16.35 -19.98 1.13
N SER A 158 -17.42 -20.58 0.58
CA SER A 158 -17.44 -21.09 -0.79
C SER A 158 -17.17 -19.98 -1.82
N SER A 159 -17.86 -18.83 -1.69
CA SER A 159 -17.65 -17.69 -2.59
C SER A 159 -16.25 -17.07 -2.49
N THR A 160 -15.69 -16.97 -1.27
CA THR A 160 -14.36 -16.38 -1.06
C THR A 160 -13.25 -17.30 -1.55
N LYS A 161 -13.41 -18.63 -1.39
CA LYS A 161 -12.47 -19.60 -1.95
C LYS A 161 -12.44 -19.52 -3.47
N VAL A 162 -13.61 -19.61 -4.12
CA VAL A 162 -13.70 -19.51 -5.59
C VAL A 162 -13.16 -18.18 -6.10
N PHE A 163 -13.39 -17.09 -5.38
CA PHE A 163 -12.77 -15.82 -5.69
C PHE A 163 -11.24 -15.89 -5.69
N VAL A 164 -10.62 -16.43 -4.63
CA VAL A 164 -9.16 -16.55 -4.53
C VAL A 164 -8.61 -17.49 -5.60
N ASP A 165 -9.24 -18.65 -5.82
CA ASP A 165 -8.86 -19.61 -6.86
C ASP A 165 -8.84 -18.92 -8.23
N ILE A 166 -9.89 -18.17 -8.58
CA ILE A 166 -9.97 -17.42 -9.84
C ILE A 166 -8.88 -16.33 -9.92
N MET A 167 -8.63 -15.60 -8.83
CA MET A 167 -7.63 -14.54 -8.82
C MET A 167 -6.22 -15.07 -9.03
N ILE A 168 -5.87 -16.19 -8.38
CA ILE A 168 -4.53 -16.81 -8.45
C ILE A 168 -4.34 -17.57 -9.77
N HIS A 169 -5.26 -18.46 -10.15
CA HIS A 169 -5.06 -19.32 -11.33
C HIS A 169 -5.10 -18.56 -12.66
N PHE A 170 -5.83 -17.44 -12.73
CA PHE A 170 -5.92 -16.60 -13.93
C PHE A 170 -5.12 -15.29 -13.82
N GLY A 171 -4.30 -15.11 -12.77
CA GLY A 171 -3.44 -13.93 -12.59
C GLY A 171 -4.16 -12.57 -12.72
N ARG A 172 -5.42 -12.51 -12.28
CA ARG A 172 -6.33 -11.41 -12.60
C ARG A 172 -5.91 -10.10 -11.93
N ARG A 173 -6.26 -8.96 -12.54
CA ARG A 173 -6.07 -7.66 -11.88
C ARG A 173 -7.04 -7.52 -10.69
N GLY A 174 -6.59 -6.85 -9.63
CA GLY A 174 -7.28 -6.86 -8.33
C GLY A 174 -8.72 -6.33 -8.29
N ARG A 175 -9.15 -5.52 -9.27
CA ARG A 175 -10.51 -4.94 -9.28
C ARG A 175 -11.19 -4.95 -10.66
N GLU A 176 -10.40 -4.98 -11.71
CA GLU A 176 -10.89 -4.85 -13.09
C GLU A 176 -11.79 -6.03 -13.47
N ASN A 177 -12.97 -5.72 -14.02
CA ASN A 177 -13.99 -6.67 -14.50
C ASN A 177 -14.51 -7.69 -13.48
N LEU A 178 -14.09 -7.62 -12.22
CA LEU A 178 -14.46 -8.61 -11.22
C LEU A 178 -15.98 -8.65 -10.96
N ALA A 179 -16.63 -7.48 -10.96
CA ALA A 179 -18.08 -7.35 -10.84
C ALA A 179 -18.82 -7.58 -12.17
N THR A 180 -18.11 -7.62 -13.30
CA THR A 180 -18.72 -7.93 -14.59
C THR A 180 -18.87 -9.42 -14.80
N LEU A 181 -18.04 -10.24 -14.14
CA LEU A 181 -17.98 -11.69 -14.31
C LEU A 181 -19.34 -12.38 -14.20
N THR A 182 -19.58 -13.29 -15.13
CA THR A 182 -20.76 -14.15 -15.20
C THR A 182 -20.37 -15.61 -15.09
N ARG A 183 -21.35 -16.48 -14.85
CA ARG A 183 -21.11 -17.93 -14.81
C ARG A 183 -20.72 -18.51 -16.18
N GLN A 184 -21.05 -17.83 -17.27
CA GLN A 184 -20.75 -18.26 -18.64
C GLN A 184 -19.33 -17.88 -19.06
N ASP A 185 -18.64 -17.04 -18.30
CA ASP A 185 -17.26 -16.63 -18.59
C ASP A 185 -16.26 -17.76 -18.37
N PHE A 186 -16.70 -18.87 -17.76
CA PHE A 186 -15.89 -20.02 -17.44
C PHE A 186 -16.57 -21.31 -17.89
N ALA A 187 -15.77 -22.26 -18.38
CA ALA A 187 -16.22 -23.60 -18.73
C ALA A 187 -15.23 -24.64 -18.19
N VAL A 188 -15.71 -25.88 -18.08
CA VAL A 188 -14.92 -27.05 -17.63
C VAL A 188 -14.69 -27.96 -18.82
N GLN A 189 -13.46 -28.44 -19.01
CA GLN A 189 -13.10 -29.39 -20.07
C GLN A 189 -12.02 -30.36 -19.56
N PRO A 190 -11.99 -31.62 -20.01
CA PRO A 190 -10.86 -32.52 -19.78
C PRO A 190 -9.69 -32.18 -20.72
N ASP A 191 -8.46 -32.33 -20.22
CA ASP A 191 -7.28 -32.41 -21.06
C ASP A 191 -7.15 -33.80 -21.74
N PRO A 192 -6.16 -34.03 -22.63
CA PRO A 192 -5.96 -35.32 -23.28
C PRO A 192 -5.78 -36.49 -22.29
N GLU A 193 -5.27 -36.22 -21.09
CA GLU A 193 -5.06 -37.18 -20.00
C GLU A 193 -6.33 -37.40 -19.14
N GLY A 194 -7.44 -36.73 -19.47
CA GLY A 194 -8.72 -36.83 -18.78
C GLY A 194 -8.78 -36.04 -17.46
N THR A 195 -7.81 -35.17 -17.20
CA THR A 195 -7.78 -34.29 -16.03
C THR A 195 -8.61 -33.04 -16.32
N LEU A 196 -9.61 -32.77 -15.49
CA LEU A 196 -10.49 -31.62 -15.67
C LEU A 196 -9.77 -30.30 -15.37
N TYR A 197 -10.05 -29.28 -16.16
CA TYR A 197 -9.63 -27.91 -15.87
C TYR A 197 -10.75 -26.92 -16.19
N ILE A 198 -10.70 -25.77 -15.53
CA ILE A 198 -11.52 -24.59 -15.85
C ILE A 198 -10.71 -23.62 -16.68
N TYR A 199 -11.34 -23.07 -17.72
CA TYR A 199 -10.78 -22.06 -18.60
C TYR A 199 -11.80 -20.95 -18.86
N LYS A 200 -11.33 -19.81 -19.40
CA LYS A 200 -12.18 -18.68 -19.76
C LYS A 200 -12.75 -18.88 -21.17
N THR A 201 -14.05 -18.66 -21.35
CA THR A 201 -14.73 -18.95 -22.64
C THR A 201 -14.60 -17.82 -23.66
N HIS A 202 -14.28 -16.61 -23.22
CA HIS A 202 -14.12 -15.43 -24.06
C HIS A 202 -13.04 -14.50 -23.50
N ASP A 203 -12.49 -13.66 -24.37
CA ASP A 203 -11.59 -12.60 -23.94
C ASP A 203 -12.38 -11.42 -23.35
N GLU A 204 -11.76 -10.71 -22.41
CA GLU A 204 -12.37 -9.56 -21.75
C GLU A 204 -11.58 -8.30 -22.11
N LEU A 205 -12.28 -7.19 -22.36
CA LEU A 205 -11.61 -5.88 -22.43
C LEU A 205 -10.94 -5.58 -21.10
N THR A 206 -9.62 -5.45 -21.10
CA THR A 206 -8.86 -5.07 -19.89
C THR A 206 -8.02 -3.83 -20.15
N LYS A 207 -7.53 -3.17 -19.10
CA LYS A 207 -6.76 -1.91 -19.14
C LYS A 207 -5.62 -1.96 -20.16
N ASN A 208 -4.99 -3.12 -20.30
CA ASN A 208 -3.89 -3.29 -21.23
C ASN A 208 -4.34 -3.94 -22.55
N HIS A 209 -5.47 -4.64 -22.62
CA HIS A 209 -5.94 -5.32 -23.82
C HIS A 209 -7.29 -4.72 -24.23
N GLN A 210 -7.23 -3.58 -24.92
CA GLN A 210 -8.40 -2.79 -25.34
C GLN A 210 -8.68 -2.88 -26.84
N THR A 211 -7.71 -3.37 -27.61
CA THR A 211 -7.78 -3.58 -29.06
C THR A 211 -7.28 -5.01 -29.30
N ASP A 212 -8.09 -5.86 -29.92
CA ASP A 212 -7.91 -7.32 -30.03
C ASP A 212 -6.46 -7.78 -29.88
N SER A 213 -6.20 -8.51 -28.79
CA SER A 213 -5.07 -9.41 -28.72
C SER A 213 -5.63 -10.80 -28.98
N GLU A 214 -5.19 -11.48 -30.04
CA GLU A 214 -5.49 -12.90 -30.36
C GLU A 214 -5.10 -13.89 -29.24
N LYS A 215 -4.72 -13.41 -28.06
CA LYS A 215 -4.28 -14.21 -26.91
C LYS A 215 -5.23 -13.94 -25.75
N SER A 216 -6.33 -14.69 -25.70
CA SER A 216 -7.01 -14.95 -24.44
C SER A 216 -5.95 -15.47 -23.46
N SER A 217 -5.87 -14.91 -22.25
CA SER A 217 -4.98 -15.41 -21.19
C SER A 217 -5.03 -16.95 -21.12
N ASP A 218 -3.88 -17.61 -21.28
CA ASP A 218 -3.75 -19.08 -21.23
C ASP A 218 -3.94 -19.66 -19.82
N GLY A 219 -4.43 -18.86 -18.87
CA GLY A 219 -4.70 -19.30 -17.51
C GLY A 219 -5.67 -20.49 -17.50
N ARG A 220 -5.27 -21.56 -16.82
CA ARG A 220 -6.09 -22.75 -16.58
C ARG A 220 -6.07 -23.10 -15.10
N MET A 221 -7.20 -23.58 -14.62
CA MET A 221 -7.38 -23.99 -13.22
C MET A 221 -7.69 -25.49 -13.19
N TYR A 222 -6.64 -26.29 -13.00
CA TYR A 222 -6.69 -27.76 -13.05
C TYR A 222 -7.28 -28.36 -11.77
N GLU A 223 -7.93 -29.52 -11.92
CA GLU A 223 -8.40 -30.30 -10.79
C GLU A 223 -7.23 -30.91 -10.01
N ILE A 224 -7.42 -31.06 -8.71
CA ILE A 224 -6.47 -31.75 -7.82
C ILE A 224 -7.21 -32.96 -7.28
N LYS A 225 -6.98 -34.12 -7.91
CA LYS A 225 -7.66 -35.38 -7.56
C LYS A 225 -7.39 -35.73 -6.08
N GLY A 226 -8.45 -36.12 -5.36
CA GLY A 226 -8.35 -36.49 -3.94
C GLY A 226 -8.17 -35.34 -2.95
N SER A 227 -8.15 -34.07 -3.39
CA SER A 227 -7.93 -32.93 -2.49
C SER A 227 -9.21 -32.14 -2.16
N ASP A 228 -9.42 -31.84 -0.88
CA ASP A 228 -10.45 -30.89 -0.40
C ASP A 228 -10.22 -29.45 -0.83
N ARG A 229 -9.03 -29.14 -1.32
CA ARG A 229 -8.69 -27.83 -1.88
C ARG A 229 -8.91 -27.74 -3.38
N CYS A 230 -9.29 -28.84 -4.04
CA CYS A 230 -9.48 -28.90 -5.48
C CYS A 230 -10.30 -27.71 -5.99
N PRO A 231 -9.71 -26.84 -6.85
CA PRO A 231 -10.37 -25.63 -7.29
C PRO A 231 -11.51 -25.92 -8.27
N VAL A 232 -11.36 -26.94 -9.13
CA VAL A 232 -12.43 -27.40 -10.04
C VAL A 232 -13.65 -27.89 -9.27
N ARG A 233 -13.46 -28.76 -8.27
CA ARG A 233 -14.56 -29.27 -7.44
C ARG A 233 -15.25 -28.14 -6.68
N SER A 234 -14.47 -27.21 -6.13
CA SER A 234 -14.97 -26.04 -5.41
C SER A 234 -15.80 -25.13 -6.31
N PHE A 235 -15.32 -24.84 -7.51
CA PHE A 235 -15.99 -24.00 -8.50
C PHE A 235 -17.29 -24.64 -9.00
N VAL A 236 -17.28 -25.92 -9.39
CA VAL A 236 -18.50 -26.62 -9.86
C VAL A 236 -19.56 -26.66 -8.77
N LYS A 237 -19.17 -26.93 -7.51
CA LYS A 237 -20.06 -26.90 -6.35
C LYS A 237 -20.65 -25.50 -6.15
N TYR A 238 -19.83 -24.46 -6.27
CA TYR A 238 -20.26 -23.06 -6.16
C TYR A 238 -21.30 -22.69 -7.22
N ILE A 239 -21.03 -22.96 -8.50
CA ILE A 239 -21.92 -22.64 -9.62
C ILE A 239 -23.30 -23.29 -9.45
N ARG A 240 -23.34 -24.55 -9.00
CA ARG A 240 -24.60 -25.29 -8.76
C ARG A 240 -25.48 -24.68 -7.66
N ARG A 241 -24.87 -23.92 -6.74
CA ARG A 241 -25.55 -23.31 -5.58
C ARG A 241 -25.97 -21.86 -5.83
N LEU A 242 -25.51 -21.24 -6.91
CA LEU A 242 -25.84 -19.87 -7.29
C LEU A 242 -27.34 -19.70 -7.59
N ASN A 243 -27.85 -18.49 -7.37
CA ASN A 243 -29.22 -18.17 -7.75
C ASN A 243 -29.36 -18.19 -9.28
N PRO A 244 -30.25 -18.99 -9.89
CA PRO A 244 -30.38 -19.07 -11.34
C PRO A 244 -30.90 -17.78 -11.98
N LYS A 245 -31.58 -16.90 -11.22
CA LYS A 245 -32.11 -15.62 -11.74
C LYS A 245 -31.04 -14.52 -11.85
N CYS A 246 -29.88 -14.69 -11.23
CA CYS A 246 -28.77 -13.73 -11.30
C CYS A 246 -27.67 -14.27 -12.21
N ASN A 247 -27.37 -13.59 -13.32
CA ASN A 247 -26.33 -14.08 -14.23
C ASN A 247 -24.91 -13.87 -13.70
N LYS A 248 -24.72 -12.98 -12.71
CA LYS A 248 -23.40 -12.66 -12.16
C LYS A 248 -22.80 -13.83 -11.40
N LEU A 249 -21.48 -13.97 -11.52
CA LEU A 249 -20.72 -15.02 -10.85
C LEU A 249 -20.76 -14.81 -9.33
N PHE A 250 -20.39 -13.63 -8.87
CA PHE A 250 -20.36 -13.30 -7.44
C PHE A 250 -21.66 -12.67 -6.98
N GLN A 251 -22.36 -13.37 -6.10
CA GLN A 251 -23.68 -13.01 -5.58
C GLN A 251 -23.64 -12.89 -4.06
N GLN A 252 -24.58 -12.14 -3.49
CA GLN A 252 -24.71 -11.98 -2.05
C GLN A 252 -25.03 -13.36 -1.42
N PRO A 253 -24.24 -13.83 -0.43
CA PRO A 253 -24.50 -15.10 0.24
C PRO A 253 -25.74 -14.99 1.14
N LYS A 254 -26.57 -16.04 1.16
CA LYS A 254 -27.68 -16.16 2.11
C LYS A 254 -27.18 -16.60 3.48
N LEU A 255 -27.90 -16.20 4.53
CA LEU A 255 -27.70 -16.73 5.88
C LEU A 255 -28.10 -18.20 5.97
N THR A 256 -29.17 -18.58 5.27
CA THR A 256 -29.68 -19.96 5.25
C THR A 256 -30.01 -20.35 3.81
N ALA A 257 -29.50 -21.52 3.39
CA ALA A 257 -29.81 -22.06 2.08
C ALA A 257 -31.30 -22.44 2.01
N LYS A 258 -31.91 -22.21 0.84
CA LYS A 258 -33.31 -22.60 0.59
C LYS A 258 -33.40 -23.26 -0.77
N ASP A 259 -34.02 -24.43 -0.84
CA ASP A 259 -34.22 -25.21 -2.07
C ASP A 259 -32.90 -25.48 -2.84
N GLY A 260 -31.81 -25.72 -2.10
CA GLY A 260 -30.46 -25.91 -2.68
C GLY A 260 -29.81 -24.62 -3.22
N ILE A 261 -30.44 -23.46 -3.06
CA ILE A 261 -29.92 -22.15 -3.47
C ILE A 261 -29.32 -21.44 -2.26
N HIS A 262 -28.02 -21.14 -2.35
CA HIS A 262 -27.22 -20.56 -1.26
C HIS A 262 -26.96 -19.05 -1.42
N TYR A 263 -27.37 -18.45 -2.54
CA TYR A 263 -27.10 -17.05 -2.84
C TYR A 263 -28.38 -16.31 -3.24
N ASP A 264 -28.42 -15.01 -2.98
CA ASP A 264 -29.52 -14.14 -3.36
C ASP A 264 -29.44 -13.72 -4.82
N ASN A 265 -30.56 -13.28 -5.38
CA ASN A 265 -30.63 -12.67 -6.72
C ASN A 265 -30.06 -11.23 -6.70
N ILE A 266 -28.92 -11.04 -6.03
CA ILE A 266 -28.28 -9.74 -5.80
C ILE A 266 -26.79 -9.91 -6.11
N PRO A 267 -26.26 -9.22 -7.13
CA PRO A 267 -24.84 -9.30 -7.43
C PRO A 267 -24.02 -8.53 -6.40
N LEU A 268 -22.80 -8.99 -6.15
CA LEU A 268 -21.87 -8.26 -5.31
C LEU A 268 -21.30 -7.05 -6.08
N GLY A 269 -21.33 -5.88 -5.44
CA GLY A 269 -20.83 -4.65 -6.03
C GLY A 269 -19.31 -4.59 -6.14
N HIS A 270 -18.82 -3.80 -7.11
CA HIS A 270 -17.39 -3.58 -7.36
C HIS A 270 -16.58 -3.23 -6.08
N ASN A 271 -17.14 -2.38 -5.20
CA ASN A 271 -16.43 -1.97 -3.99
C ASN A 271 -16.31 -3.11 -2.96
N LYS A 272 -17.35 -3.93 -2.83
CA LYS A 272 -17.34 -5.10 -1.92
C LYS A 272 -16.35 -6.15 -2.41
N LEU A 273 -16.38 -6.47 -3.70
CA LEU A 273 -15.42 -7.38 -4.32
C LEU A 273 -13.99 -6.83 -4.26
N GLY A 274 -13.82 -5.52 -4.38
CA GLY A 274 -12.53 -4.84 -4.35
C GLY A 274 -11.80 -4.83 -3.00
N ILE A 275 -12.42 -5.36 -1.94
CA ILE A 275 -11.83 -5.51 -0.60
C ILE A 275 -11.81 -6.98 -0.11
N TYR A 276 -12.19 -7.95 -0.96
CA TYR A 276 -12.33 -9.35 -0.56
C TYR A 276 -11.07 -9.93 0.09
N MET A 277 -9.89 -9.75 -0.51
CA MET A 277 -8.67 -10.27 0.08
C MET A 277 -8.33 -9.60 1.42
N ASN A 278 -8.73 -8.34 1.62
CA ASN A 278 -8.57 -7.65 2.91
C ASN A 278 -9.48 -8.28 3.98
N GLU A 279 -10.74 -8.55 3.65
CA GLU A 279 -11.68 -9.25 4.55
C GLU A 279 -11.21 -10.67 4.88
N ILE A 280 -10.72 -11.40 3.87
CA ILE A 280 -10.17 -12.75 4.04
C ILE A 280 -8.95 -12.71 4.97
N SER A 281 -8.04 -11.74 4.77
CA SER A 281 -6.83 -11.62 5.59
C SER A 281 -7.16 -11.45 7.07
N LYS A 282 -8.17 -10.62 7.38
CA LYS A 282 -8.65 -10.42 8.75
C LYS A 282 -9.33 -11.66 9.31
N ALA A 283 -10.24 -12.26 8.54
CA ALA A 283 -11.03 -13.41 8.98
C ALA A 283 -10.17 -14.67 9.21
N ALA A 284 -9.14 -14.87 8.38
CA ALA A 284 -8.22 -16.00 8.48
C ALA A 284 -7.00 -15.72 9.39
N ASN A 285 -6.90 -14.52 9.99
CA ASN A 285 -5.77 -14.07 10.80
C ASN A 285 -4.41 -14.32 10.12
N LEU A 286 -4.28 -13.85 8.88
CA LEU A 286 -3.04 -13.94 8.12
C LEU A 286 -1.98 -12.99 8.69
N SER A 287 -0.70 -13.20 8.33
CA SER A 287 0.41 -12.38 8.84
C SER A 287 0.31 -10.89 8.51
N ARG A 288 -0.51 -10.51 7.52
CA ARG A 288 -0.79 -9.14 7.13
C ARG A 288 -2.11 -9.01 6.39
N GLU A 289 -2.58 -7.77 6.24
CA GLU A 289 -3.74 -7.42 5.42
C GLU A 289 -3.37 -7.36 3.93
N TYR A 290 -3.59 -8.47 3.21
CA TYR A 290 -3.38 -8.52 1.75
C TYR A 290 -4.49 -7.81 0.98
N THR A 291 -4.19 -7.44 -0.26
CA THR A 291 -5.18 -6.89 -1.20
C THR A 291 -5.41 -7.84 -2.36
N ASN A 292 -6.47 -7.64 -3.15
CA ASN A 292 -6.73 -8.48 -4.32
C ASN A 292 -5.55 -8.49 -5.32
N HIS A 293 -4.70 -7.45 -5.32
CA HIS A 293 -3.51 -7.42 -6.16
C HIS A 293 -2.40 -8.37 -5.66
N SER A 294 -2.39 -8.71 -4.37
CA SER A 294 -1.48 -9.71 -3.80
C SER A 294 -1.71 -11.09 -4.41
N CYS A 295 -2.95 -11.46 -4.79
CA CYS A 295 -3.20 -12.72 -5.49
C CYS A 295 -2.46 -12.79 -6.83
N ARG A 296 -2.44 -11.70 -7.60
CA ARG A 296 -1.70 -11.61 -8.86
C ARG A 296 -0.19 -11.65 -8.62
N ALA A 297 0.29 -10.98 -7.57
CA ALA A 297 1.69 -11.04 -7.17
C ALA A 297 2.09 -12.48 -6.82
N THR A 298 1.25 -13.20 -6.07
CA THR A 298 1.42 -14.64 -5.78
C THR A 298 1.49 -15.47 -7.05
N THR A 299 0.61 -15.26 -8.04
CA THR A 299 0.69 -15.97 -9.32
C THR A 299 2.03 -15.77 -10.01
N VAL A 300 2.51 -14.52 -10.09
CA VAL A 300 3.80 -14.22 -10.71
C VAL A 300 4.92 -14.88 -9.94
N HIS A 301 4.92 -14.76 -8.62
CA HIS A 301 5.94 -15.32 -7.74
C HIS A 301 6.03 -16.84 -7.86
N ILE A 302 4.92 -17.57 -7.75
CA ILE A 302 4.89 -19.04 -7.86
C ILE A 302 5.42 -19.50 -9.22
N LEU A 303 5.02 -18.84 -10.31
CA LEU A 303 5.47 -19.22 -11.65
C LEU A 303 6.96 -18.88 -11.87
N ASP A 304 7.43 -17.76 -11.34
CA ASP A 304 8.83 -17.35 -11.40
C ASP A 304 9.73 -18.28 -10.58
N GLU A 305 9.30 -18.66 -9.37
CA GLU A 305 10.00 -19.63 -8.53
C GLU A 305 10.09 -21.00 -9.19
N ALA A 306 9.02 -21.43 -9.87
CA ALA A 306 8.98 -22.63 -10.71
C ALA A 306 9.80 -22.52 -12.01
N GLN A 307 10.55 -21.42 -12.20
CA GLN A 307 11.41 -21.18 -13.37
C GLN A 307 10.63 -21.19 -14.70
N ILE A 308 9.36 -20.81 -14.67
CA ILE A 308 8.55 -20.69 -15.88
C ILE A 308 9.03 -19.47 -16.67
N PRO A 309 9.33 -19.60 -17.98
CA PRO A 309 9.81 -18.47 -18.77
C PRO A 309 8.85 -17.29 -18.74
N SER A 310 9.39 -16.07 -18.63
CA SER A 310 8.60 -14.83 -18.45
C SER A 310 7.50 -14.64 -19.49
N ARG A 311 7.70 -15.05 -20.74
CA ARG A 311 6.67 -15.03 -21.80
C ARG A 311 5.39 -15.80 -21.43
N HIS A 312 5.51 -16.92 -20.72
CA HIS A 312 4.37 -17.74 -20.31
C HIS A 312 3.69 -17.12 -19.08
N ILE A 313 4.47 -16.59 -18.13
CA ILE A 313 3.95 -15.80 -17.01
C ILE A 313 3.16 -14.60 -17.52
N MET A 314 3.68 -13.88 -18.52
CA MET A 314 3.01 -12.76 -19.17
C MET A 314 1.71 -13.17 -19.85
N SER A 315 1.64 -14.35 -20.49
CA SER A 315 0.40 -14.88 -21.09
C SER A 315 -0.67 -15.09 -20.04
N VAL A 316 -0.35 -15.77 -18.93
CA VAL A 316 -1.29 -16.05 -17.84
C VAL A 316 -1.74 -14.75 -17.16
N THR A 317 -0.79 -13.87 -16.82
CA THR A 317 -1.06 -12.67 -16.01
C THR A 317 -1.46 -11.45 -16.85
N GLY A 318 -1.38 -11.49 -18.18
CA GLY A 318 -1.70 -10.36 -19.06
C GLY A 318 -0.78 -9.15 -18.89
N HIS A 319 0.50 -9.38 -18.56
CA HIS A 319 1.53 -8.33 -18.61
C HIS A 319 2.01 -8.16 -20.06
N LYS A 320 2.29 -6.91 -20.47
CA LYS A 320 2.80 -6.60 -21.82
C LYS A 320 4.32 -6.54 -21.91
N SER A 321 5.00 -6.44 -20.77
CA SER A 321 6.44 -6.28 -20.70
C SER A 321 7.00 -7.07 -19.54
N GLU A 322 8.14 -7.73 -19.77
CA GLU A 322 8.92 -8.40 -18.73
C GLU A 322 9.43 -7.42 -17.67
N ALA A 323 9.66 -6.16 -18.01
CA ALA A 323 10.05 -5.14 -17.05
C ALA A 323 8.98 -4.94 -15.96
N SER A 324 7.71 -5.21 -16.26
CA SER A 324 6.62 -5.18 -15.28
C SER A 324 6.59 -6.42 -14.38
N LEU A 325 7.25 -7.52 -14.77
CA LEU A 325 7.38 -8.73 -13.94
C LEU A 325 8.50 -8.60 -12.90
N LYS A 326 9.58 -7.87 -13.21
CA LYS A 326 10.71 -7.61 -12.28
C LYS A 326 10.29 -6.99 -10.95
N THR A 327 9.13 -6.35 -10.95
CA THR A 327 8.50 -5.78 -9.76
C THR A 327 8.01 -6.84 -8.75
N TYR A 328 7.77 -8.07 -9.22
CA TYR A 328 7.24 -9.18 -8.44
C TYR A 328 8.27 -10.28 -8.18
N SER A 329 9.35 -10.33 -8.97
CA SER A 329 10.46 -11.25 -8.73
C SER A 329 11.07 -10.94 -7.37
N GLY A 330 11.21 -11.95 -6.53
CA GLY A 330 11.78 -11.83 -5.19
C GLY A 330 13.23 -11.33 -5.22
N GLU A 331 13.78 -11.06 -4.03
CA GLU A 331 15.21 -10.83 -3.86
C GLU A 331 15.99 -12.01 -4.47
N LEU A 332 17.20 -11.75 -4.98
CA LEU A 332 18.06 -12.82 -5.48
C LEU A 332 18.15 -13.90 -4.40
N LYS A 333 17.84 -15.15 -4.78
CA LYS A 333 17.93 -16.28 -3.85
C LYS A 333 19.31 -16.26 -3.20
N VAL A 334 19.34 -16.52 -1.88
CA VAL A 334 20.58 -16.62 -1.10
C VAL A 334 21.57 -17.53 -1.81
N GLU A 335 21.12 -18.65 -2.37
CA GLU A 335 21.91 -19.59 -3.17
C GLU A 335 22.59 -18.95 -4.40
N ILE A 336 21.95 -17.99 -5.07
CA ILE A 336 22.54 -17.28 -6.21
C ILE A 336 23.59 -16.29 -5.72
N MET A 337 23.35 -15.60 -4.60
CA MET A 337 24.34 -14.71 -3.98
C MET A 337 25.52 -15.49 -3.39
N GLU A 338 25.28 -16.66 -2.81
CA GLU A 338 26.31 -17.59 -2.38
C GLU A 338 27.13 -18.09 -3.57
N ARG A 339 26.47 -18.45 -4.69
CA ARG A 339 27.16 -18.81 -5.93
C ARG A 339 27.97 -17.66 -6.52
N PHE A 340 27.48 -16.42 -6.43
CA PHE A 340 28.23 -15.23 -6.82
C PHE A 340 29.47 -15.04 -5.93
N ASN A 341 29.32 -15.16 -4.60
CA ASN A 341 30.43 -15.07 -3.65
C ASN A 341 31.47 -16.17 -3.89
N GLN A 342 31.03 -17.40 -4.21
CA GLN A 342 31.91 -18.51 -4.58
C GLN A 342 32.66 -18.24 -5.90
N LEU A 343 32.00 -17.63 -6.89
CA LEU A 343 32.63 -17.22 -8.15
C LEU A 343 33.64 -16.09 -7.94
N GLU A 344 33.31 -15.11 -7.09
CA GLU A 344 34.21 -14.03 -6.70
C GLU A 344 35.47 -14.59 -5.99
N ALA A 345 35.28 -15.55 -5.08
CA ALA A 345 36.38 -16.23 -4.42
C ALA A 345 37.28 -16.98 -5.41
N LYS A 346 36.68 -17.72 -6.36
CA LYS A 346 37.42 -18.41 -7.42
C LYS A 346 38.17 -17.44 -8.33
N PHE A 347 37.59 -16.28 -8.64
CA PHE A 347 38.21 -15.24 -9.44
C PHE A 347 39.42 -14.63 -8.73
N LYS A 348 39.32 -14.35 -7.42
CA LYS A 348 40.44 -13.87 -6.60
C LYS A 348 41.59 -14.89 -6.54
N VAL A 349 41.28 -16.17 -6.33
CA VAL A 349 42.27 -17.26 -6.34
C VAL A 349 42.98 -17.38 -7.70
N ALA A 350 42.23 -17.25 -8.80
CA ALA A 350 42.77 -17.29 -10.16
C ALA A 350 43.68 -16.10 -10.48
N ILE A 351 43.45 -14.93 -9.88
CA ILE A 351 44.35 -13.78 -9.97
C ILE A 351 45.64 -14.07 -9.19
N THR A 352 45.55 -14.52 -7.94
CA THR A 352 46.71 -14.84 -7.09
C THR A 352 47.60 -15.93 -7.69
N THR A 353 47.03 -16.93 -8.35
CA THR A 353 47.79 -17.98 -9.05
C THR A 353 48.43 -17.49 -10.36
N LYS A 354 47.91 -16.42 -10.98
CA LYS A 354 48.54 -15.78 -12.14
C LYS A 354 49.61 -14.76 -11.76
N THR A 355 49.54 -14.17 -10.56
CA THR A 355 50.50 -13.17 -10.09
C THR A 355 51.60 -13.72 -9.16
N GLY A 356 51.53 -14.99 -8.73
CA GLY A 356 52.50 -15.58 -7.81
C GLY A 356 53.43 -16.62 -8.44
N ARG A 357 54.50 -16.16 -9.10
CA ARG A 357 55.82 -16.82 -9.01
C ARG A 357 56.65 -15.96 -8.05
N THR A 358 57.35 -16.63 -7.12
CA THR A 358 58.24 -16.18 -6.03
C THR A 358 57.60 -15.86 -4.66
N ASP A 359 57.52 -16.92 -3.85
CA ASP A 359 58.07 -17.12 -2.49
C ASP A 359 58.01 -15.98 -1.45
N THR A 360 57.39 -16.23 -0.29
CA THR A 360 58.02 -16.85 0.91
C THR A 360 57.05 -16.73 2.10
N GLN A 361 57.00 -17.77 2.95
CA GLN A 361 56.21 -17.84 4.18
C GLN A 361 56.44 -16.66 5.14
N CYS A 362 55.35 -16.15 5.73
CA CYS A 362 55.36 -15.84 7.16
C CYS A 362 53.97 -16.10 7.76
N SER A 363 53.95 -17.01 8.72
CA SER A 363 52.87 -17.27 9.66
C SER A 363 52.69 -16.08 10.60
N ASN A 364 51.48 -15.55 10.69
CA ASN A 364 50.78 -15.27 11.96
C ASN A 364 49.39 -14.70 11.68
N THR A 365 48.39 -15.38 12.21
CA THR A 365 47.05 -14.86 12.47
C THR A 365 47.12 -13.82 13.59
N ASP A 366 46.22 -12.84 13.54
CA ASP A 366 45.95 -11.77 14.52
C ASP A 366 46.55 -10.39 14.15
N GLY A 367 45.72 -9.52 13.54
CA GLY A 367 46.05 -8.09 13.37
C GLY A 367 45.53 -7.35 12.12
N TYR A 368 44.62 -7.89 11.31
CA TYR A 368 44.25 -7.28 10.02
C TYR A 368 43.22 -6.11 10.08
N THR A 369 42.75 -5.71 11.26
CA THR A 369 41.78 -4.59 11.36
C THR A 369 42.40 -3.21 11.58
N ASP A 370 43.69 -3.12 11.93
CA ASP A 370 44.30 -1.83 12.33
C ASP A 370 45.14 -1.15 11.25
N VAL A 371 45.47 -1.84 10.14
CA VAL A 371 46.29 -1.25 9.06
C VAL A 371 45.46 -0.41 8.08
N ILE A 372 44.18 -0.77 7.85
CA ILE A 372 43.32 -0.06 6.87
C ILE A 372 42.91 1.33 7.37
N ASN A 373 42.77 1.53 8.69
CA ASN A 373 42.38 2.85 9.23
C ASN A 373 43.55 3.85 9.28
N THR A 374 44.79 3.38 9.19
CA THR A 374 45.97 4.25 9.23
C THR A 374 46.36 4.73 7.83
N GLU A 375 46.22 3.90 6.79
CA GLU A 375 46.51 4.30 5.39
C GLU A 375 45.43 5.18 4.75
N ILE A 376 44.21 5.21 5.29
CA ILE A 376 43.16 6.14 4.83
C ILE A 376 43.38 7.56 5.39
N SER A 377 44.14 7.73 6.48
CA SER A 377 44.40 9.06 7.08
C SER A 377 45.61 9.80 6.47
N SER A 378 46.48 9.13 5.71
CA SER A 378 47.73 9.74 5.21
C SER A 378 47.72 10.13 3.72
N ALA A 379 46.69 9.77 2.95
CA ALA A 379 46.64 10.02 1.50
C ALA A 379 45.84 11.28 1.09
N SER A 380 45.96 12.38 1.82
CA SER A 380 45.26 13.64 1.47
C SER A 380 46.07 14.89 1.72
N VAL A 381 47.27 15.03 1.12
CA VAL A 381 47.83 16.35 0.76
C VAL A 381 48.73 16.21 -0.48
N GLU A 382 48.70 17.23 -1.34
CA GLU A 382 49.55 17.54 -2.51
C GLU A 382 49.03 16.99 -3.86
N SER A 383 48.11 17.67 -4.54
CA SER A 383 48.17 18.96 -5.28
C SER A 383 48.77 18.83 -6.67
N ASP A 384 47.90 18.97 -7.69
CA ASP A 384 48.15 19.91 -8.76
C ASP A 384 46.84 20.54 -9.26
N THR A 385 46.97 21.82 -9.53
CA THR A 385 45.97 22.88 -9.61
C THR A 385 45.25 22.94 -10.95
N ASP A 386 43.91 23.04 -10.95
CA ASP A 386 43.27 24.34 -11.20
C ASP A 386 41.76 24.39 -10.86
N ARG A 387 41.38 25.50 -10.22
CA ARG A 387 40.10 25.79 -9.53
C ARG A 387 39.12 26.54 -10.46
N THR A 388 37.81 26.46 -10.29
CA THR A 388 36.97 27.26 -9.36
C THR A 388 35.48 26.93 -9.65
N SER A 389 34.48 26.99 -8.77
CA SER A 389 34.34 27.21 -7.32
C SER A 389 32.87 26.96 -6.96
N ALA A 390 32.59 26.13 -5.95
CA ALA A 390 31.52 26.25 -4.94
C ALA A 390 31.22 24.88 -4.31
N ASP A 391 31.94 24.50 -3.24
CA ASP A 391 31.48 23.54 -2.23
C ASP A 391 32.43 23.59 -1.01
N VAL A 392 32.01 24.30 0.03
CA VAL A 392 32.54 24.20 1.40
C VAL A 392 31.30 24.20 2.30
N TRP A 393 31.29 23.39 3.37
CA TRP A 393 30.25 23.20 4.42
C TRP A 393 29.59 21.80 4.52
N THR A 394 30.33 20.68 4.49
CA THR A 394 29.69 19.36 4.75
C THR A 394 30.43 18.36 5.65
N THR A 395 31.62 18.62 6.17
CA THR A 395 32.34 17.61 6.97
C THR A 395 31.99 17.57 8.46
N ASP A 396 31.61 18.69 9.08
CA ASP A 396 31.25 18.71 10.52
C ASP A 396 29.83 18.18 10.83
N LEU A 397 28.98 18.05 9.81
CA LEU A 397 27.58 17.66 9.98
C LEU A 397 27.34 16.13 9.96
N HIS A 398 28.34 15.34 9.52
CA HIS A 398 28.21 13.88 9.41
C HIS A 398 28.56 13.15 10.71
N THR A 399 29.53 13.64 11.46
CA THR A 399 29.91 13.12 12.80
C THR A 399 28.83 13.42 13.83
N GLU A 400 28.22 14.61 13.80
CA GLU A 400 27.12 14.98 14.69
C GLU A 400 25.82 14.21 14.37
N LYS A 401 25.54 13.93 13.08
CA LYS A 401 24.41 13.10 12.64
C LYS A 401 24.58 11.62 13.02
N ALA A 402 25.79 11.08 13.00
CA ALA A 402 26.05 9.70 13.42
C ALA A 402 25.86 9.53 14.94
N ALA A 403 26.28 10.51 15.74
CA ALA A 403 26.07 10.52 17.19
C ALA A 403 24.59 10.68 17.57
N LYS A 404 23.84 11.52 16.84
CA LYS A 404 22.39 11.69 17.03
C LYS A 404 21.61 10.41 16.68
N ARG A 405 21.97 9.75 15.59
CA ARG A 405 21.32 8.49 15.15
C ARG A 405 21.60 7.31 16.08
N LYS A 406 22.74 7.32 16.78
CA LYS A 406 23.07 6.32 17.80
C LYS A 406 22.25 6.54 19.09
N ARG A 407 22.10 7.79 19.55
CA ARG A 407 21.20 8.12 20.68
C ARG A 407 19.72 7.83 20.37
N GLU A 408 19.26 8.13 19.16
CA GLU A 408 17.89 7.83 18.72
C GLU A 408 17.61 6.32 18.57
N LEU A 409 18.64 5.49 18.39
CA LEU A 409 18.50 4.04 18.34
C LEU A 409 18.47 3.42 19.75
N GLU A 410 19.23 4.00 20.69
CA GLU A 410 19.25 3.60 22.11
C GLU A 410 17.94 3.97 22.83
N ASP A 411 17.30 5.11 22.48
CA ASP A 411 15.97 5.49 23.00
C ASP A 411 14.82 4.62 22.46
N ARG A 412 14.96 4.02 21.26
CA ARG A 412 13.93 3.12 20.67
C ARG A 412 13.95 1.70 21.21
N THR A 413 14.94 1.37 22.05
CA THR A 413 15.02 0.07 22.73
C THR A 413 14.48 0.09 24.16
N ASN A 414 13.87 1.20 24.61
CA ASN A 414 13.22 1.27 25.91
C ASN A 414 11.73 0.80 25.83
N PRO A 415 11.35 -0.35 26.44
CA PRO A 415 10.02 -0.94 26.28
C PRO A 415 8.87 -0.08 26.83
N GLU A 416 9.15 0.85 27.76
CA GLU A 416 8.13 1.68 28.43
C GLU A 416 7.63 2.87 27.58
N ILE A 417 8.42 3.35 26.62
CA ILE A 417 8.04 4.50 25.76
C ILE A 417 7.17 4.06 24.58
N THR A 418 7.33 2.81 24.12
CA THR A 418 6.66 2.26 22.92
C THR A 418 5.16 2.06 23.16
N THR A 419 4.74 1.79 24.40
CA THR A 419 3.33 1.61 24.80
C THR A 419 2.57 2.93 24.91
N SER A 420 3.24 4.04 25.21
CA SER A 420 2.64 5.38 25.32
C SER A 420 2.27 5.96 23.94
N VAL A 421 3.20 5.90 22.99
CA VAL A 421 3.02 6.44 21.64
C VAL A 421 2.01 5.63 20.82
N GLN A 422 1.95 4.31 21.03
CA GLN A 422 0.97 3.46 20.38
C GLN A 422 -0.47 3.71 20.89
N ALA A 423 -0.64 4.00 22.19
CA ALA A 423 -1.93 4.37 22.76
C ALA A 423 -2.43 5.74 22.27
N GLU A 424 -1.52 6.70 22.08
CA GLU A 424 -1.83 8.02 21.51
C GLU A 424 -2.24 7.93 20.03
N PHE A 425 -1.59 7.04 19.28
CA PHE A 425 -1.90 6.77 17.88
C PHE A 425 -3.25 6.06 17.69
N ASP A 426 -3.62 5.15 18.60
CA ASP A 426 -4.88 4.41 18.53
C ASP A 426 -6.10 5.25 18.97
N LEU A 427 -5.93 6.19 19.92
CA LEU A 427 -6.98 7.15 20.31
C LEU A 427 -7.30 8.15 19.20
N THR A 428 -6.28 8.67 18.52
CA THR A 428 -6.45 9.62 17.39
C THR A 428 -7.10 8.95 16.17
N ARG A 429 -6.96 7.64 16.05
CA ARG A 429 -7.59 6.81 15.01
C ARG A 429 -9.07 6.54 15.29
N MET A 430 -9.46 6.43 16.57
CA MET A 430 -10.87 6.32 16.99
C MET A 430 -11.64 7.63 16.80
N GLU A 431 -10.97 8.79 16.86
CA GLU A 431 -11.63 10.09 16.65
C GLU A 431 -12.12 10.34 15.21
N ASN A 432 -11.57 9.62 14.23
CA ASN A 432 -11.77 9.89 12.80
C ASN A 432 -12.70 8.89 12.06
N THR A 433 -13.32 7.94 12.76
CA THR A 433 -14.26 6.99 12.14
C THR A 433 -15.69 7.55 12.12
N LYS A 434 -16.24 7.73 10.91
CA LYS A 434 -17.55 8.35 10.61
C LYS A 434 -18.78 7.47 10.92
N TYR A 435 -18.70 6.52 11.85
CA TYR A 435 -19.79 5.59 12.15
C TYR A 435 -19.96 5.42 13.66
N TRP A 436 -20.86 6.20 14.26
CA TRP A 436 -21.38 5.94 15.61
C TRP A 436 -22.83 6.46 15.73
N PRO A 437 -23.78 5.74 16.38
CA PRO A 437 -25.18 6.16 16.52
C PRO A 437 -25.36 7.44 17.35
N LYS A 438 -26.41 8.23 17.06
CA LYS A 438 -26.66 9.56 17.67
C LYS A 438 -26.92 9.54 19.20
N GLU A 439 -27.31 8.41 19.77
CA GLU A 439 -27.72 8.28 21.18
C GLU A 439 -26.58 8.35 22.21
N THR A 440 -25.30 8.40 21.79
CA THR A 440 -24.12 8.32 22.68
C THR A 440 -23.33 9.65 22.78
N GLN A 441 -23.92 10.78 22.37
CA GLN A 441 -23.22 12.07 22.34
C GLN A 441 -22.87 12.62 23.73
N ASN A 442 -23.65 12.29 24.77
CA ASN A 442 -23.36 12.73 26.14
C ASN A 442 -22.22 11.92 26.77
N GLU A 443 -22.19 10.61 26.53
CA GLU A 443 -21.09 9.72 26.91
C GLU A 443 -19.79 10.16 26.22
N ARG A 444 -19.86 10.57 24.94
CA ARG A 444 -18.73 11.15 24.20
C ARG A 444 -18.17 12.41 24.86
N LYS A 445 -19.02 13.30 25.42
CA LYS A 445 -18.56 14.50 26.12
C LYS A 445 -17.88 14.16 27.44
N GLN A 446 -18.39 13.16 28.17
CA GLN A 446 -17.82 12.73 29.44
C GLN A 446 -16.48 12.02 29.24
N VAL A 447 -16.38 11.10 28.28
CA VAL A 447 -15.12 10.44 27.93
C VAL A 447 -14.07 11.48 27.49
N LYS A 448 -14.44 12.45 26.65
CA LYS A 448 -13.53 13.55 26.27
C LYS A 448 -13.04 14.37 27.46
N LYS A 449 -13.91 14.66 28.44
CA LYS A 449 -13.55 15.42 29.64
C LYS A 449 -12.57 14.62 30.51
N VAL A 450 -12.83 13.32 30.71
CA VAL A 450 -11.95 12.44 31.49
C VAL A 450 -10.61 12.21 30.81
N THR A 451 -10.59 11.97 29.49
CA THR A 451 -9.35 11.82 28.71
C THR A 451 -8.49 13.09 28.75
N ALA A 452 -9.10 14.28 28.62
CA ALA A 452 -8.38 15.55 28.73
C ALA A 452 -7.76 15.74 30.12
N LEU A 453 -8.45 15.34 31.19
CA LEU A 453 -7.93 15.39 32.56
C LEU A 453 -6.76 14.42 32.77
N ILE A 454 -6.83 13.21 32.20
CA ILE A 454 -5.75 12.20 32.27
C ILE A 454 -4.50 12.69 31.53
N ILE A 455 -4.66 13.25 30.33
CA ILE A 455 -3.53 13.81 29.55
C ILE A 455 -2.90 14.98 30.30
N LYS A 456 -3.73 15.87 30.87
CA LYS A 456 -3.25 17.00 31.67
C LYS A 456 -2.47 16.52 32.90
N LYS A 457 -2.97 15.51 33.61
CA LYS A 457 -2.29 14.90 34.76
C LYS A 457 -0.93 14.29 34.39
N LYS A 458 -0.85 13.51 33.30
CA LYS A 458 0.43 12.96 32.81
C LYS A 458 1.43 14.04 32.41
N SER A 459 0.98 15.11 31.76
CA SER A 459 1.85 16.25 31.43
C SER A 459 2.38 16.98 32.66
N PHE A 460 1.62 17.03 33.76
CA PHE A 460 2.08 17.59 35.03
C PHE A 460 3.06 16.66 35.76
N GLU A 461 2.82 15.35 35.74
CA GLU A 461 3.72 14.34 36.31
C GLU A 461 5.09 14.35 35.59
N GLU A 462 5.11 14.44 34.26
CA GLU A 462 6.34 14.56 33.47
C GLU A 462 7.10 15.86 33.75
N LYS A 463 6.39 16.98 33.93
CA LYS A 463 6.99 18.26 34.32
C LYS A 463 7.56 18.23 35.74
N ALA A 464 6.89 17.55 36.67
CA ALA A 464 7.39 17.35 38.03
C ALA A 464 8.66 16.47 38.03
N GLU A 465 8.71 15.45 37.17
CA GLU A 465 9.87 14.58 37.04
C GLU A 465 11.07 15.24 36.34
N GLN A 466 10.83 16.12 35.35
CA GLN A 466 11.87 16.95 34.74
C GLN A 466 12.42 18.01 35.72
N SER A 467 11.56 18.61 36.53
CA SER A 467 11.97 19.55 37.59
C SER A 467 12.74 18.87 38.73
N SER A 468 12.45 17.59 39.01
CA SER A 468 13.23 16.75 39.93
C SER A 468 14.68 16.54 39.44
N LYS A 469 14.87 16.39 38.12
CA LYS A 469 16.17 16.11 37.48
C LYS A 469 17.06 17.37 37.29
N GLN A 470 16.53 18.58 37.39
CA GLN A 470 17.28 19.84 37.13
C GLN A 470 17.79 20.60 38.37
N ASN A 471 17.53 20.14 39.59
CA ASN A 471 18.07 20.71 40.84
C ASN A 471 17.92 22.25 40.97
N THR A 472 16.81 22.81 40.51
CA THR A 472 16.46 24.23 40.68
C THR A 472 15.34 24.40 41.73
N ALA A 473 15.67 25.16 42.78
CA ALA A 473 14.86 25.85 43.80
C ALA A 473 13.58 25.18 44.40
N SER A 474 13.51 25.19 45.73
CA SER A 474 12.44 24.59 46.56
C SER A 474 11.04 25.22 46.41
N GLU A 475 10.91 26.42 45.84
CA GLU A 475 9.60 27.11 45.72
C GLU A 475 8.71 26.53 44.62
N ASP A 476 9.27 26.05 43.50
CA ASP A 476 8.49 25.48 42.41
C ASP A 476 7.91 24.10 42.77
N ARG A 477 8.62 23.34 43.61
CA ARG A 477 8.12 22.05 44.14
C ARG A 477 6.90 22.21 45.04
N MET A 478 6.83 23.28 45.85
CA MET A 478 5.67 23.56 46.70
C MET A 478 4.45 24.01 45.89
N LYS A 479 4.64 24.83 44.86
CA LYS A 479 3.53 25.28 43.98
C LYS A 479 2.93 24.14 43.15
N VAL A 480 3.78 23.27 42.60
CA VAL A 480 3.32 22.08 41.84
C VAL A 480 2.59 21.10 42.76
N ARG A 481 3.07 20.88 43.99
CA ARG A 481 2.40 20.01 44.97
C ARG A 481 1.03 20.55 45.42
N ALA A 482 0.93 21.86 45.67
CA ALA A 482 -0.33 22.51 46.02
C ALA A 482 -1.36 22.49 44.88
N MET A 483 -0.92 22.63 43.63
CA MET A 483 -1.82 22.50 42.46
C MET A 483 -2.32 21.06 42.27
N CYS A 484 -1.47 20.05 42.49
CA CYS A 484 -1.86 18.65 42.42
C CYS A 484 -2.87 18.25 43.52
N GLU A 485 -2.78 18.83 44.72
CA GLU A 485 -3.73 18.56 45.82
C GLU A 485 -5.11 19.21 45.58
N VAL A 486 -5.18 20.33 44.85
CA VAL A 486 -6.46 20.97 44.47
C VAL A 486 -7.16 20.17 43.36
N GLU A 487 -6.45 19.76 42.30
CA GLU A 487 -7.06 19.00 41.19
C GLU A 487 -7.35 17.52 41.56
N SER A 488 -6.69 16.94 42.57
CA SER A 488 -7.03 15.61 43.10
C SER A 488 -8.39 15.58 43.81
N LYS A 489 -8.81 16.69 44.43
CA LYS A 489 -10.15 16.79 45.04
C LYS A 489 -11.27 16.85 44.00
N ASP A 490 -11.01 17.49 42.85
CA ASP A 490 -11.95 17.55 41.72
C ASP A 490 -12.14 16.19 41.02
N LEU A 491 -11.18 15.27 41.16
CA LEU A 491 -11.25 13.90 40.63
C LEU A 491 -12.03 12.94 41.54
N ASP A 492 -11.97 13.12 42.86
CA ASP A 492 -12.75 12.30 43.81
C ASP A 492 -14.26 12.64 43.77
N GLU A 493 -14.62 13.89 43.42
CA GLU A 493 -16.02 14.31 43.20
C GLU A 493 -16.65 13.75 41.90
N CYS A 494 -15.85 13.16 40.99
CA CYS A 494 -16.33 12.55 39.74
C CYS A 494 -16.47 11.03 39.79
N SER A 495 -16.72 10.45 40.97
CA SER A 495 -16.92 9.01 41.16
C SER A 495 -18.12 8.46 40.36
N VAL A 496 -17.83 7.85 39.21
CA VAL A 496 -18.76 7.07 38.39
C VAL A 496 -19.03 5.73 39.07
N VAL A 497 -19.86 5.71 40.11
CA VAL A 497 -20.30 4.45 40.76
C VAL A 497 -21.83 4.29 40.82
N HIS A 498 -22.63 5.28 40.41
CA HIS A 498 -24.09 5.20 40.56
C HIS A 498 -24.96 5.45 39.31
N LEU A 499 -24.47 5.26 38.10
CA LEU A 499 -25.30 5.42 36.89
C LEU A 499 -25.09 4.32 35.84
N LEU A 500 -25.47 3.08 36.18
CA LEU A 500 -25.78 2.05 35.18
C LEU A 500 -27.18 1.50 35.49
N PRO A 501 -28.19 1.66 34.61
CA PRO A 501 -29.43 0.92 34.73
C PRO A 501 -29.20 -0.56 34.38
N ASP A 502 -29.88 -1.45 35.10
CA ASP A 502 -29.75 -2.93 35.10
C ASP A 502 -30.06 -3.66 33.77
N THR A 503 -29.95 -2.99 32.61
CA THR A 503 -30.25 -3.60 31.31
C THR A 503 -29.22 -3.20 30.26
N VAL A 504 -28.07 -3.86 30.28
CA VAL A 504 -27.12 -3.84 29.15
C VAL A 504 -26.96 -5.27 28.60
N PRO A 505 -27.14 -5.51 27.29
CA PRO A 505 -26.98 -6.83 26.68
C PRO A 505 -25.52 -7.31 26.77
N SER A 506 -25.34 -8.62 26.86
CA SER A 506 -24.09 -9.34 27.19
C SER A 506 -22.87 -9.12 26.28
N ASP A 507 -22.93 -8.26 25.26
CA ASP A 507 -21.82 -7.98 24.33
C ASP A 507 -20.96 -6.75 24.70
N SER A 508 -21.33 -5.98 25.73
CA SER A 508 -20.57 -4.79 26.18
C SER A 508 -19.59 -5.06 27.34
N SER A 509 -19.65 -6.26 27.94
CA SER A 509 -18.80 -6.69 29.06
C SER A 509 -17.31 -6.75 28.71
N PHE A 510 -16.97 -6.81 27.41
CA PHE A 510 -15.59 -6.84 26.93
C PHE A 510 -14.84 -5.49 27.08
N ASN A 511 -15.56 -4.36 27.06
CA ASN A 511 -14.93 -3.03 27.10
C ASN A 511 -14.72 -2.50 28.53
N ILE A 512 -15.52 -2.98 29.49
CA ILE A 512 -15.39 -2.59 30.91
C ILE A 512 -14.21 -3.33 31.56
N LEU A 513 -14.00 -4.60 31.20
CA LEU A 513 -12.88 -5.42 31.71
C LEU A 513 -11.50 -4.89 31.28
N ALA A 514 -11.42 -4.20 30.14
CA ALA A 514 -10.20 -3.58 29.65
C ALA A 514 -9.85 -2.29 30.42
N ALA A 515 -10.87 -1.53 30.85
CA ALA A 515 -10.68 -0.33 31.65
C ALA A 515 -10.31 -0.64 33.11
N GLU A 516 -10.91 -1.69 33.71
CA GLU A 516 -10.54 -2.16 35.05
C GLU A 516 -9.11 -2.71 35.12
N LYS A 517 -8.66 -3.45 34.09
CA LYS A 517 -7.28 -3.94 34.00
C LYS A 517 -6.25 -2.81 33.87
N ALA A 518 -6.61 -1.70 33.21
CA ALA A 518 -5.73 -0.54 33.12
C ALA A 518 -5.58 0.21 34.46
N MET A 519 -6.61 0.24 35.30
CA MET A 519 -6.52 0.87 36.63
C MET A 519 -5.72 0.03 37.64
N HIS A 520 -5.86 -1.31 37.62
CA HIS A 520 -5.16 -2.18 38.57
C HIS A 520 -3.66 -2.32 38.31
N SER A 521 -3.18 -2.07 37.08
CA SER A 521 -1.75 -2.11 36.74
C SER A 521 -0.93 -0.98 37.38
N THR A 522 -1.57 0.07 37.91
CA THR A 522 -0.90 1.25 38.49
C THR A 522 -0.70 1.17 40.01
N LYS A 523 -1.18 0.10 40.67
CA LYS A 523 -1.10 -0.05 42.15
C LYS A 523 -0.06 -1.06 42.65
N ALA A 524 0.71 -1.71 41.77
CA ALA A 524 1.77 -2.65 42.14
C ALA A 524 3.15 -2.04 41.90
N GLY A 525 3.52 -1.06 42.72
CA GLY A 525 4.79 -0.35 42.59
C GLY A 525 5.03 0.68 43.70
N SER A 526 4.61 0.39 44.93
CA SER A 526 5.01 1.15 46.11
C SER A 526 4.93 0.30 47.37
N THR A 527 6.00 -0.40 47.66
CA THR A 527 6.49 -0.73 49.01
C THR A 527 7.99 -0.67 48.97
#